data_AF-A0A831YHA3-F1
#
_entry.id   AF-A0A831YHA3-F1
#
_cell.length_a   1.000
_cell.length_b   1.000
_cell.length_c   1.000
_cell.angle_alpha   90.00
_cell.angle_beta   90.00
_cell.angle_gamma   90.00
#
_symmetry.space_group_name_H-M   'P 1'
#
loop_
_entity.id
_entity.type
_entity.pdbx_description
1 polymer ?
#
loop_
_entity_poly.entity_id
_entity_poly.type
_entity_poly.pdbx_seq_one_letter_code
_entity_poly.pdbx_strand_id
1 'polypeptide(L)'
;MYCLARDCARDAVVRKFVEPALELVMLDKALRGEFRKEEALLRLGEMYATALAGDGTVGRRSVMLAVGGELGGGAALLRLATLHLLNQLLPDGLRFGVRTYVEWDRYYYIAAHGENATKLKRFLAVTAPSAGGGYLSEKFNELVKEARVEVQLDKDSIRLTKRNVAADLTISEAGVGVKYNVYLRKDDILLQFQSTDRSRVELAARLLRLAGVGAEVRKEGGRDEWYVRATTDKLAAGRKELRDALAEFVKKAVKSGWVDADKAEHWLEKLKRGRVSAEDWPKYYVGLARSGALMVIFGSTSPDSIEREAQRLRDMGLEEGRHFVRKMPESGKKGYVSILKEGLAYAAWLSVHGEGEQRRLAAEFVKYILQRAWEEGEDVYRKAEEIVKEGKARGYLKLEGFEGRVEAEGREHVVKVLGGWAEFDVSRDGKKLLRLRFTAEVDGVKSEYTITYGRYGKLNAAVGFAYASVDAPGGR
;
A
#
# COMPACT_ATOMS: atom_id res chain seq x y z
N MET A 1 -2.21 -32.70 -48.56
CA MET A 1 -0.99 -31.85 -48.62
C MET A 1 -1.17 -30.58 -49.47
N TYR A 2 -2.17 -30.49 -50.36
CA TYR A 2 -2.42 -29.30 -51.22
C TYR A 2 -3.12 -28.10 -50.56
N CYS A 3 -3.66 -28.23 -49.34
CA CYS A 3 -4.29 -27.11 -48.61
C CYS A 3 -3.27 -26.27 -47.82
N LEU A 4 -2.26 -26.92 -47.22
CA LEU A 4 -1.19 -26.26 -46.45
C LEU A 4 -0.41 -25.23 -47.30
N ALA A 5 -0.09 -25.56 -48.56
CA ALA A 5 0.65 -24.65 -49.43
C ALA A 5 -0.17 -23.42 -49.87
N ARG A 6 -1.51 -23.54 -49.98
CA ARG A 6 -2.40 -22.44 -50.38
C ARG A 6 -2.72 -21.50 -49.22
N ASP A 7 -2.84 -22.04 -48.00
CA ASP A 7 -3.06 -21.23 -46.79
C ASP A 7 -1.76 -20.53 -46.35
N CYS A 8 -0.60 -21.18 -46.48
CA CYS A 8 0.72 -20.57 -46.23
C CYS A 8 1.12 -19.45 -47.23
N ALA A 9 0.31 -19.14 -48.25
CA ALA A 9 0.63 -18.05 -49.18
C ALA A 9 0.15 -16.67 -48.69
N ARG A 10 -0.66 -16.60 -47.63
CA ARG A 10 -1.04 -15.33 -46.97
C ARG A 10 -0.03 -15.02 -45.86
N ASP A 11 0.64 -13.87 -45.92
CA ASP A 11 1.62 -13.39 -44.91
C ASP A 11 1.08 -13.52 -43.47
N ALA A 12 -0.22 -13.28 -43.28
CA ALA A 12 -0.90 -13.48 -42.01
C ALA A 12 -0.87 -14.95 -41.54
N VAL A 13 -1.06 -15.95 -42.42
CA VAL A 13 -1.04 -17.38 -42.08
C VAL A 13 0.38 -17.90 -41.85
N VAL A 14 1.36 -17.41 -42.61
CA VAL A 14 2.78 -17.73 -42.37
C VAL A 14 3.21 -17.24 -41.00
N ARG A 15 2.95 -15.97 -40.65
CA ARG A 15 3.23 -15.45 -39.31
C ARG A 15 2.55 -16.28 -38.23
N LYS A 16 1.30 -16.71 -38.45
CA LYS A 16 0.50 -17.52 -37.52
C LYS A 16 1.07 -18.91 -37.19
N PHE A 17 1.88 -19.54 -38.06
CA PHE A 17 2.53 -20.84 -37.80
C PHE A 17 4.05 -20.76 -37.59
N VAL A 18 4.72 -19.81 -38.25
CA VAL A 18 6.15 -19.58 -38.12
C VAL A 18 6.47 -19.02 -36.73
N GLU A 19 5.62 -18.15 -36.17
CA GLU A 19 5.84 -17.59 -34.83
C GLU A 19 5.86 -18.68 -33.73
N PRO A 20 4.85 -19.58 -33.59
CA PRO A 20 4.94 -20.72 -32.68
C PRO A 20 6.12 -21.66 -32.95
N ALA A 21 6.51 -21.86 -34.21
CA ALA A 21 7.66 -22.70 -34.54
C ALA A 21 9.00 -22.07 -34.10
N LEU A 22 9.16 -20.75 -34.28
CA LEU A 22 10.33 -20.01 -33.82
C LEU A 22 10.42 -19.98 -32.29
N GLU A 23 9.28 -19.93 -31.59
CA GLU A 23 9.21 -20.07 -30.13
C GLU A 23 9.80 -21.41 -29.66
N LEU A 24 9.40 -22.52 -30.30
CA LEU A 24 9.90 -23.86 -29.99
C LEU A 24 11.42 -23.96 -30.25
N VAL A 25 11.90 -23.38 -31.36
CA VAL A 25 13.35 -23.34 -31.66
C VAL A 25 14.12 -22.52 -30.62
N MET A 26 13.59 -21.38 -30.20
CA MET A 26 14.22 -20.56 -29.15
C MET A 26 14.28 -21.31 -27.81
N LEU A 27 13.21 -22.02 -27.45
CA LEU A 27 13.16 -22.84 -26.24
C LEU A 27 14.16 -24.01 -26.29
N ASP A 28 14.25 -24.71 -27.42
CA ASP A 28 15.23 -25.79 -27.61
C ASP A 28 16.66 -25.26 -27.48
N LYS A 29 16.97 -24.12 -28.11
CA LYS A 29 18.28 -23.45 -27.94
C LYS A 29 18.54 -23.03 -26.50
N ALA A 30 17.53 -22.53 -25.79
CA ALA A 30 17.66 -22.16 -24.38
C ALA A 30 17.93 -23.39 -23.49
N LEU A 31 17.30 -24.54 -23.79
CA LEU A 31 17.54 -25.81 -23.09
C LEU A 31 18.95 -26.35 -23.32
N ARG A 32 19.52 -26.12 -24.51
CA ARG A 32 20.90 -26.50 -24.86
C ARG A 32 21.97 -25.51 -24.38
N GLY A 33 21.56 -24.39 -23.77
CA GLY A 33 22.49 -23.33 -23.35
C GLY A 33 23.01 -22.46 -24.49
N GLU A 34 22.47 -22.60 -25.71
CA GLU A 34 22.81 -21.79 -26.89
C GLU A 34 22.08 -20.43 -26.89
N PHE A 35 21.06 -20.29 -26.04
CA PHE A 35 20.30 -19.05 -25.85
C PHE A 35 20.11 -18.77 -24.36
N ARG A 36 20.09 -17.48 -23.98
CA ARG A 36 19.93 -17.10 -22.58
C ARG A 36 18.56 -17.50 -22.07
N LYS A 37 18.55 -18.33 -21.03
CA LYS A 37 17.35 -18.83 -20.38
C LYS A 37 16.41 -17.71 -19.94
N GLU A 38 16.93 -16.68 -19.28
CA GLU A 38 16.15 -15.54 -18.78
C GLU A 38 15.51 -14.76 -19.92
N GLU A 39 16.22 -14.64 -21.05
CA GLU A 39 15.72 -13.94 -22.23
C GLU A 39 14.58 -14.72 -22.92
N ALA A 40 14.69 -16.06 -22.97
CA ALA A 40 13.62 -16.90 -23.50
C ALA A 40 12.36 -16.82 -22.63
N LEU A 41 12.53 -16.89 -21.30
CA LEU A 41 11.44 -16.74 -20.33
C LEU A 41 10.75 -15.37 -20.49
N LEU A 42 11.52 -14.28 -20.58
CA LEU A 42 10.98 -12.93 -20.72
C LEU A 42 10.16 -12.79 -22.01
N ARG A 43 10.73 -13.15 -23.16
CA ARG A 43 10.06 -13.03 -24.47
C ARG A 43 8.76 -13.83 -24.51
N LEU A 44 8.77 -15.08 -24.07
CA LEU A 44 7.57 -15.92 -24.08
C LEU A 44 6.50 -15.41 -23.11
N GLY A 45 6.91 -14.99 -21.92
CA GLY A 45 5.97 -14.45 -20.95
C GLY A 45 5.34 -13.14 -21.44
N GLU A 46 6.07 -12.27 -22.14
CA GLU A 46 5.51 -11.07 -22.79
C GLU A 46 4.45 -11.42 -23.83
N MET A 47 4.70 -12.45 -24.63
CA MET A 47 3.74 -12.93 -25.64
C MET A 47 2.46 -13.47 -25.01
N TYR A 48 2.58 -14.38 -24.02
CA TYR A 48 1.40 -14.95 -23.36
C TYR A 48 0.63 -13.93 -22.53
N ALA A 49 1.32 -12.97 -21.92
CA ALA A 49 0.66 -11.84 -21.30
C ALA A 49 -0.12 -11.02 -22.34
N THR A 50 0.48 -10.71 -23.49
CA THR A 50 -0.24 -10.00 -24.57
C THR A 50 -1.49 -10.75 -25.03
N ALA A 51 -1.41 -12.08 -25.15
CA ALA A 51 -2.58 -12.92 -25.44
C ALA A 51 -3.67 -12.84 -24.35
N LEU A 52 -3.29 -12.73 -23.07
CA LEU A 52 -4.23 -12.51 -21.96
C LEU A 52 -4.84 -11.11 -21.94
N ALA A 53 -4.09 -10.09 -22.35
CA ALA A 53 -4.61 -8.73 -22.46
C ALA A 53 -5.73 -8.65 -23.51
N GLY A 54 -5.59 -9.39 -24.61
CA GLY A 54 -6.62 -9.57 -25.63
C GLY A 54 -7.74 -10.51 -25.16
N ASP A 55 -7.97 -11.60 -25.91
CA ASP A 55 -9.10 -12.50 -25.75
C ASP A 55 -8.95 -13.51 -24.59
N GLY A 56 -7.79 -13.55 -23.94
CA GLY A 56 -7.58 -14.42 -22.79
C GLY A 56 -8.30 -13.93 -21.52
N THR A 57 -8.43 -14.82 -20.55
CA THR A 57 -9.10 -14.56 -19.26
C THR A 57 -8.19 -14.92 -18.09
N VAL A 58 -8.14 -14.03 -17.09
CA VAL A 58 -7.47 -14.27 -15.81
C VAL A 58 -8.52 -14.19 -14.71
N GLY A 59 -8.72 -15.29 -14.00
CA GLY A 59 -9.62 -15.39 -12.85
C GLY A 59 -8.85 -15.79 -11.60
N ARG A 60 -9.55 -15.76 -10.46
CA ARG A 60 -8.96 -16.10 -9.15
C ARG A 60 -8.25 -17.46 -9.15
N ARG A 61 -8.85 -18.47 -9.80
CA ARG A 61 -8.37 -19.87 -9.83
C ARG A 61 -8.10 -20.40 -11.25
N SER A 62 -8.07 -19.55 -12.26
CA SER A 62 -7.91 -19.98 -13.66
C SER A 62 -7.18 -18.94 -14.50
N VAL A 63 -6.43 -19.42 -15.47
CA VAL A 63 -5.86 -18.62 -16.56
C VAL A 63 -6.22 -19.32 -17.86
N MET A 64 -6.83 -18.61 -18.80
CA MET A 64 -7.26 -19.14 -20.10
C MET A 64 -6.67 -18.28 -21.22
N LEU A 65 -5.90 -18.92 -22.08
CA LEU A 65 -5.32 -18.33 -23.28
C LEU A 65 -6.21 -18.69 -24.47
N ALA A 66 -6.78 -17.70 -25.13
CA ALA A 66 -7.51 -17.91 -26.37
C ALA A 66 -6.51 -18.15 -27.52
N VAL A 67 -6.69 -19.24 -28.24
CA VAL A 67 -6.00 -19.54 -29.50
C VAL A 67 -7.06 -19.42 -30.58
N GLY A 68 -7.11 -18.24 -31.21
CA GLY A 68 -8.24 -17.74 -32.02
C GLY A 68 -8.82 -18.74 -33.04
N GLY A 69 -10.12 -18.62 -33.32
CA GLY A 69 -10.87 -19.62 -34.08
C GLY A 69 -10.53 -19.75 -35.56
N GLU A 70 -9.74 -18.84 -36.13
CA GLU A 70 -9.20 -18.96 -37.49
C GLU A 70 -8.01 -19.94 -37.60
N LEU A 71 -7.40 -20.34 -36.47
CA LEU A 71 -6.11 -21.03 -36.44
C LEU A 71 -6.21 -22.57 -36.48
N GLY A 72 -7.42 -23.11 -36.28
CA GLY A 72 -7.66 -24.55 -36.17
C GLY A 72 -6.90 -25.21 -35.00
N GLY A 73 -7.16 -26.49 -34.75
CA GLY A 73 -6.55 -27.22 -33.62
C GLY A 73 -5.02 -27.35 -33.68
N GLY A 74 -4.42 -27.23 -34.87
CA GLY A 74 -2.97 -27.35 -35.06
C GLY A 74 -2.16 -26.27 -34.33
N ALA A 75 -2.59 -25.01 -34.40
CA ALA A 75 -1.91 -23.93 -33.68
C ALA A 75 -2.05 -24.05 -32.16
N ALA A 76 -3.20 -24.54 -31.68
CA ALA A 76 -3.41 -24.80 -30.26
C ALA A 76 -2.46 -25.87 -29.73
N LEU A 77 -2.21 -26.93 -30.52
CA LEU A 77 -1.23 -27.96 -30.16
C LEU A 77 0.21 -27.45 -30.15
N LEU A 78 0.60 -26.60 -31.10
CA LEU A 78 1.93 -25.97 -31.10
C LEU A 78 2.12 -25.08 -29.87
N ARG A 79 1.13 -24.23 -29.55
CA ARG A 79 1.17 -23.37 -28.35
C ARG A 79 1.17 -24.18 -27.05
N LEU A 80 0.47 -25.31 -27.02
CA LEU A 80 0.52 -26.25 -25.89
C LEU A 80 1.93 -26.85 -25.74
N ALA A 81 2.54 -27.30 -26.84
CA ALA A 81 3.90 -27.81 -26.85
C ALA A 81 4.92 -26.75 -26.38
N THR A 82 4.75 -25.49 -26.80
CA THR A 82 5.58 -24.36 -26.32
C THR A 82 5.50 -24.21 -24.81
N LEU A 83 4.30 -24.26 -24.22
CA LEU A 83 4.14 -24.17 -22.76
C LEU A 83 4.74 -25.38 -22.02
N HIS A 84 4.69 -26.58 -22.62
CA HIS A 84 5.37 -27.76 -22.06
C HIS A 84 6.89 -27.64 -22.11
N LEU A 85 7.48 -27.13 -23.20
CA LEU A 85 8.93 -26.88 -23.25
C LEU A 85 9.34 -25.75 -22.31
N LEU A 86 8.54 -24.69 -22.21
CA LEU A 86 8.77 -23.60 -21.25
C LEU A 86 8.88 -24.11 -19.81
N ASN A 87 8.04 -25.07 -19.41
CA ASN A 87 8.12 -25.70 -18.09
C ASN A 87 9.47 -26.36 -17.79
N GLN A 88 10.21 -26.81 -18.80
CA GLN A 88 11.54 -27.39 -18.59
C GLN A 88 12.58 -26.33 -18.22
N LEU A 89 12.38 -25.07 -18.64
CA LEU A 89 13.19 -23.94 -18.20
C LEU A 89 12.80 -23.47 -16.79
N LEU A 90 11.58 -23.71 -16.32
CA LEU A 90 11.16 -23.25 -15.00
C LEU A 90 11.76 -24.13 -13.87
N PRO A 91 12.08 -23.53 -12.70
CA PRO A 91 12.40 -24.30 -11.50
C PRO A 91 11.26 -25.28 -11.14
N ASP A 92 11.59 -26.42 -10.54
CA ASP A 92 10.62 -27.52 -10.29
C ASP A 92 9.35 -27.05 -9.57
N GLY A 93 9.48 -26.15 -8.58
CA GLY A 93 8.35 -25.61 -7.82
C GLY A 93 7.42 -24.67 -8.59
N LEU A 94 7.78 -24.27 -9.81
CA LEU A 94 7.06 -23.32 -10.65
C LEU A 94 6.51 -23.92 -11.93
N ARG A 95 6.77 -25.21 -12.20
CA ARG A 95 6.18 -25.92 -13.33
C ARG A 95 4.67 -26.01 -13.17
N PHE A 96 3.94 -25.78 -14.25
CA PHE A 96 2.47 -25.76 -14.25
C PHE A 96 1.88 -26.63 -15.36
N GLY A 97 0.79 -27.32 -15.03
CA GLY A 97 -0.02 -28.05 -16.00
C GLY A 97 -0.99 -27.13 -16.75
N VAL A 98 -1.05 -27.30 -18.07
CA VAL A 98 -2.04 -26.67 -18.95
C VAL A 98 -2.77 -27.74 -19.75
N ARG A 99 -4.02 -27.46 -20.14
CA ARG A 99 -4.85 -28.34 -20.97
C ARG A 99 -5.52 -27.53 -22.07
N THR A 100 -5.74 -28.16 -23.22
CA THR A 100 -6.48 -27.56 -24.34
C THR A 100 -7.96 -27.92 -24.26
N TYR A 101 -8.82 -26.96 -24.56
CA TYR A 101 -10.27 -27.10 -24.62
C TYR A 101 -10.77 -26.58 -25.97
N VAL A 102 -11.83 -27.19 -26.47
CA VAL A 102 -12.53 -26.74 -27.67
C VAL A 102 -13.92 -26.29 -27.26
N GLU A 103 -14.27 -25.06 -27.60
CA GLU A 103 -15.55 -24.47 -27.34
C GLU A 103 -16.23 -24.10 -28.67
N TRP A 104 -17.46 -24.57 -28.86
CA TRP A 104 -18.31 -24.32 -30.04
C TRP A 104 -17.65 -24.73 -31.36
N ASP A 105 -16.94 -25.85 -31.34
CA ASP A 105 -16.24 -26.51 -32.47
C ASP A 105 -15.24 -25.64 -33.26
N ARG A 106 -14.94 -24.42 -32.77
CA ARG A 106 -14.07 -23.47 -33.47
C ARG A 106 -13.14 -22.66 -32.57
N TYR A 107 -13.44 -22.51 -31.27
CA TYR A 107 -12.58 -21.75 -30.36
C TYR A 107 -11.71 -22.69 -29.53
N TYR A 108 -10.40 -22.48 -29.60
CA TYR A 108 -9.44 -23.28 -28.85
C TYR A 108 -8.92 -22.46 -27.67
N TYR A 109 -8.96 -23.05 -26.49
CA TYR A 109 -8.44 -22.43 -25.27
C TYR A 109 -7.36 -23.31 -24.66
N ILE A 110 -6.29 -22.70 -24.18
CA ILE A 110 -5.32 -23.37 -23.31
C ILE A 110 -5.51 -22.83 -21.90
N ALA A 111 -5.89 -23.69 -20.96
CA ALA A 111 -6.20 -23.28 -19.61
C ALA A 111 -5.34 -23.98 -18.55
N ALA A 112 -4.99 -23.21 -17.52
CA ALA A 112 -4.47 -23.69 -16.26
C ALA A 112 -5.50 -23.42 -15.14
N HIS A 113 -5.65 -24.36 -14.21
CA HIS A 113 -6.58 -24.25 -13.08
C HIS A 113 -5.87 -24.49 -11.74
N GLY A 114 -6.44 -23.94 -10.66
CA GLY A 114 -5.99 -24.17 -9.29
C GLY A 114 -4.53 -23.76 -9.06
N GLU A 115 -3.72 -24.67 -8.54
CA GLU A 115 -2.31 -24.43 -8.27
C GLU A 115 -1.51 -24.12 -9.55
N ASN A 116 -1.84 -24.79 -10.67
CA ASN A 116 -1.20 -24.53 -11.96
C ASN A 116 -1.48 -23.11 -12.45
N ALA A 117 -2.71 -22.62 -12.25
CA ALA A 117 -3.05 -21.24 -12.55
C ALA A 117 -2.21 -20.28 -11.69
N THR A 118 -2.01 -20.59 -10.41
CA THR A 118 -1.21 -19.78 -9.49
C THR A 118 0.25 -19.67 -9.97
N LYS A 119 0.87 -20.79 -10.33
CA LYS A 119 2.25 -20.84 -10.85
C LYS A 119 2.40 -20.08 -12.17
N LEU A 120 1.45 -20.26 -13.11
CA LEU A 120 1.42 -19.50 -14.36
C LEU A 120 1.23 -17.99 -14.09
N LYS A 121 0.36 -17.60 -13.16
CA LYS A 121 0.16 -16.19 -12.78
C LYS A 121 1.45 -15.54 -12.26
N ARG A 122 2.22 -16.26 -11.43
CA ARG A 122 3.53 -15.80 -10.93
C ARG A 122 4.54 -15.56 -12.04
N PHE A 123 4.66 -16.51 -12.97
CA PHE A 123 5.53 -16.37 -14.13
C PHE A 123 5.14 -15.16 -14.99
N LEU A 124 3.84 -14.96 -15.21
CA LEU A 124 3.34 -13.84 -16.00
C LEU A 124 3.48 -12.50 -15.26
N ALA A 125 3.44 -12.46 -13.93
CA ALA A 125 3.59 -11.22 -13.18
C ALA A 125 4.93 -10.52 -13.45
N VAL A 126 6.01 -11.31 -13.62
CA VAL A 126 7.36 -10.80 -13.89
C VAL A 126 7.63 -10.52 -15.38
N THR A 127 6.93 -11.24 -16.27
CA THR A 127 7.17 -11.16 -17.71
C THR A 127 6.14 -10.32 -18.46
N ALA A 128 4.97 -10.03 -17.92
CA ALA A 128 3.94 -9.28 -18.61
C ALA A 128 4.39 -7.85 -18.95
N PRO A 129 4.12 -7.36 -20.19
CA PRO A 129 4.56 -6.05 -20.63
C PRO A 129 3.94 -4.93 -19.79
N SER A 130 4.75 -3.92 -19.47
CA SER A 130 4.32 -2.73 -18.75
C SER A 130 4.52 -1.48 -19.62
N ALA A 131 3.45 -0.90 -20.13
CA ALA A 131 3.52 0.39 -20.81
C ALA A 131 3.40 1.52 -19.76
N GLY A 132 4.37 2.44 -19.75
CA GLY A 132 4.23 3.73 -19.06
C GLY A 132 3.97 3.69 -17.56
N GLY A 133 4.31 2.61 -16.86
CA GLY A 133 4.09 2.52 -15.40
C GLY A 133 2.91 1.64 -14.97
N GLY A 134 2.07 1.19 -15.91
CA GLY A 134 0.92 0.32 -15.64
C GLY A 134 0.96 -0.98 -16.46
N TYR A 135 0.18 -1.95 -16.00
CA TYR A 135 -0.19 -3.14 -16.77
C TYR A 135 -1.16 -2.76 -17.88
N LEU A 136 -1.06 -3.40 -19.05
CA LEU A 136 -1.94 -3.11 -20.21
C LEU A 136 -3.43 -3.48 -19.97
N SER A 137 -3.76 -4.16 -18.86
CA SER A 137 -5.12 -4.62 -18.56
C SER A 137 -5.32 -4.80 -17.04
N GLU A 138 -6.52 -4.49 -16.53
CA GLU A 138 -6.94 -4.82 -15.16
C GLU A 138 -6.87 -6.31 -14.85
N LYS A 139 -6.95 -7.17 -15.89
CA LYS A 139 -6.77 -8.62 -15.79
C LYS A 139 -5.43 -9.00 -15.13
N PHE A 140 -4.42 -8.14 -15.20
CA PHE A 140 -3.11 -8.39 -14.63
C PHE A 140 -2.97 -8.09 -13.14
N ASN A 141 -3.97 -7.44 -12.52
CA ASN A 141 -3.98 -7.25 -11.07
C ASN A 141 -3.95 -8.58 -10.32
N GLU A 142 -4.60 -9.61 -10.87
CA GLU A 142 -4.58 -10.97 -10.31
C GLU A 142 -3.22 -11.66 -10.43
N LEU A 143 -2.35 -11.22 -11.36
CA LEU A 143 -0.98 -11.75 -11.47
C LEU A 143 -0.11 -11.23 -10.31
N VAL A 144 -0.18 -9.92 -10.06
CA VAL A 144 0.61 -9.24 -9.02
C VAL A 144 0.32 -9.79 -7.63
N LYS A 145 -0.96 -10.14 -7.36
CA LYS A 145 -1.39 -10.72 -6.08
C LYS A 145 -0.68 -12.04 -5.74
N GLU A 146 -0.33 -12.83 -6.76
CA GLU A 146 0.31 -14.13 -6.56
C GLU A 146 1.83 -14.07 -6.53
N ALA A 147 2.43 -12.94 -6.94
CA ALA A 147 3.87 -12.77 -6.97
C ALA A 147 4.49 -12.88 -5.56
N ARG A 148 5.58 -13.64 -5.46
CA ARG A 148 6.38 -13.87 -4.26
C ARG A 148 7.85 -13.55 -4.56
N VAL A 149 8.17 -12.27 -4.43
CA VAL A 149 9.51 -11.76 -4.74
C VAL A 149 10.52 -12.29 -3.73
N GLU A 150 11.63 -12.80 -4.26
CA GLU A 150 12.80 -13.20 -3.50
C GLU A 150 13.86 -12.10 -3.61
N VAL A 151 14.47 -11.76 -2.47
CA VAL A 151 15.55 -10.76 -2.39
C VAL A 151 16.75 -11.40 -1.72
N GLN A 152 17.90 -11.36 -2.40
CA GLN A 152 19.14 -11.96 -1.92
C GLN A 152 20.26 -10.92 -1.98
N LEU A 153 20.83 -10.60 -0.81
CA LEU A 153 22.05 -9.80 -0.71
C LEU A 153 23.27 -10.71 -0.91
N ASP A 154 24.12 -10.40 -1.88
CA ASP A 154 25.42 -11.06 -2.03
C ASP A 154 26.38 -10.48 -0.98
N LYS A 155 26.58 -11.25 0.08
CA LYS A 155 27.38 -10.88 1.23
C LYS A 155 28.87 -10.76 0.91
N ASP A 156 29.34 -11.47 -0.10
CA ASP A 156 30.74 -11.53 -0.49
C ASP A 156 31.09 -10.42 -1.50
N SER A 157 30.07 -9.84 -2.14
CA SER A 157 30.22 -8.67 -3.02
C SER A 157 30.42 -7.34 -2.28
N ILE A 158 30.24 -7.31 -0.95
CA ILE A 158 30.28 -6.07 -0.16
C ILE A 158 31.70 -5.51 -0.15
N ARG A 159 31.88 -4.31 -0.71
CA ARG A 159 33.20 -3.69 -0.92
C ARG A 159 33.18 -2.19 -0.67
N LEU A 160 34.29 -1.67 -0.13
CA LEU A 160 34.56 -0.25 -0.10
C LEU A 160 35.02 0.22 -1.49
N THR A 161 34.41 1.28 -1.99
CA THR A 161 34.81 1.95 -3.23
C THR A 161 35.47 3.29 -2.91
N LYS A 162 36.03 3.98 -3.92
CA LYS A 162 36.66 5.31 -3.74
C LYS A 162 35.78 6.36 -3.06
N ARG A 163 34.44 6.20 -3.07
CA ARG A 163 33.49 7.19 -2.52
C ARG A 163 32.41 6.60 -1.63
N ASN A 164 32.05 5.32 -1.80
CA ASN A 164 30.86 4.71 -1.21
C ASN A 164 31.16 3.27 -0.77
N VAL A 165 30.27 2.66 0.02
CA VAL A 165 30.21 1.20 0.16
C VAL A 165 29.26 0.64 -0.90
N ALA A 166 29.65 -0.44 -1.58
CA ALA A 166 28.85 -1.07 -2.62
C ALA A 166 28.61 -2.55 -2.33
N ALA A 167 27.50 -3.08 -2.83
CA ALA A 167 27.18 -4.51 -2.84
C ALA A 167 26.25 -4.86 -4.01
N ASP A 168 26.20 -6.14 -4.33
CA ASP A 168 25.27 -6.70 -5.30
C ASP A 168 24.04 -7.26 -4.55
N LEU A 169 22.85 -6.95 -5.07
CA LEU A 169 21.57 -7.43 -4.54
C LEU A 169 20.74 -8.01 -5.68
N THR A 170 20.33 -9.26 -5.57
CA THR A 170 19.50 -9.94 -6.56
C THR A 170 18.04 -9.88 -6.15
N ILE A 171 17.18 -9.45 -7.06
CA ILE A 171 15.72 -9.55 -6.91
C ILE A 171 15.23 -10.52 -7.98
N SER A 172 14.42 -11.49 -7.59
CA SER A 172 13.87 -12.50 -8.49
C SER A 172 12.41 -12.82 -8.22
N GLU A 173 11.71 -13.22 -9.28
CA GLU A 173 10.37 -13.81 -9.22
C GLU A 173 10.32 -14.95 -10.22
N ALA A 174 9.69 -16.06 -9.85
CA ALA A 174 9.45 -17.19 -10.72
C ALA A 174 10.70 -17.71 -11.49
N GLY A 175 11.89 -17.65 -10.87
CA GLY A 175 13.15 -18.06 -11.48
C GLY A 175 13.77 -17.05 -12.46
N VAL A 176 13.16 -15.87 -12.62
CA VAL A 176 13.70 -14.75 -13.40
C VAL A 176 14.27 -13.71 -12.43
N GLY A 177 15.59 -13.47 -12.51
CA GLY A 177 16.30 -12.61 -11.57
C GLY A 177 17.11 -11.50 -12.23
N VAL A 178 17.23 -10.37 -11.54
CA VAL A 178 18.11 -9.26 -11.91
C VAL A 178 19.02 -8.93 -10.73
N LYS A 179 20.31 -8.79 -11.03
CA LYS A 179 21.33 -8.34 -10.08
C LYS A 179 21.50 -6.81 -10.16
N TYR A 180 21.22 -6.13 -9.06
CA TYR A 180 21.33 -4.68 -8.89
C TYR A 180 22.62 -4.33 -8.15
N ASN A 181 23.16 -3.16 -8.44
CA ASN A 181 24.18 -2.55 -7.59
C ASN A 181 23.51 -1.70 -6.52
N VAL A 182 23.90 -1.87 -5.27
CA VAL A 182 23.45 -1.06 -4.14
C VAL A 182 24.63 -0.29 -3.59
N TYR A 183 24.44 1.00 -3.34
CA TYR A 183 25.45 1.91 -2.84
C TYR A 183 24.97 2.60 -1.56
N LEU A 184 25.81 2.60 -0.53
CA LEU A 184 25.69 3.52 0.61
C LEU A 184 26.46 4.79 0.26
N ARG A 185 25.73 5.82 -0.15
CA ARG A 185 26.28 7.14 -0.49
C ARG A 185 26.32 8.01 0.76
N LYS A 186 26.84 9.22 0.62
CA LYS A 186 26.97 10.18 1.73
C LYS A 186 25.65 10.39 2.50
N ASP A 187 24.54 10.51 1.78
CA ASP A 187 23.25 10.94 2.33
C ASP A 187 22.14 9.89 2.17
N ASP A 188 22.32 8.89 1.30
CA ASP A 188 21.28 7.90 1.00
C ASP A 188 21.82 6.54 0.51
N ILE A 189 20.92 5.57 0.54
CA ILE A 189 21.03 4.27 -0.13
C ILE A 189 20.50 4.40 -1.55
N LEU A 190 21.33 4.10 -2.54
CA LEU A 190 20.97 4.04 -3.96
C LEU A 190 21.02 2.61 -4.46
N LEU A 191 19.90 2.11 -4.97
CA LEU A 191 19.83 0.88 -5.75
C LEU A 191 19.72 1.23 -7.24
N GLN A 192 20.58 0.63 -8.07
CA GLN A 192 20.68 0.95 -9.50
C GLN A 192 20.90 -0.30 -10.36
N PHE A 193 20.23 -0.31 -11.52
CA PHE A 193 20.53 -1.20 -12.63
C PHE A 193 20.59 -0.39 -13.93
N GLN A 194 21.55 -0.70 -14.80
CA GLN A 194 21.72 -0.04 -16.10
C GLN A 194 22.13 -1.04 -17.17
N SER A 195 21.66 -0.85 -18.40
CA SER A 195 21.97 -1.68 -19.55
C SER A 195 21.71 -0.95 -20.85
N THR A 196 22.43 -1.32 -21.92
CA THR A 196 22.10 -0.94 -23.30
C THR A 196 20.84 -1.65 -23.80
N ASP A 197 20.49 -2.79 -23.20
CA ASP A 197 19.25 -3.52 -23.47
C ASP A 197 18.10 -2.95 -22.63
N ARG A 198 17.20 -2.21 -23.30
CA ARG A 198 16.01 -1.62 -22.69
C ARG A 198 15.10 -2.66 -22.04
N SER A 199 14.90 -3.81 -22.67
CA SER A 199 14.02 -4.88 -22.18
C SER A 199 14.51 -5.39 -20.83
N ARG A 200 15.83 -5.47 -20.66
CA ARG A 200 16.45 -5.87 -19.40
C ARG A 200 16.23 -4.85 -18.27
N VAL A 201 16.23 -3.55 -18.59
CA VAL A 201 15.95 -2.48 -17.62
C VAL A 201 14.46 -2.41 -17.28
N GLU A 202 13.57 -2.71 -18.24
CA GLU A 202 12.15 -2.85 -17.98
C GLU A 202 11.84 -4.03 -17.05
N LEU A 203 12.48 -5.19 -17.27
CA LEU A 203 12.43 -6.32 -16.33
C LEU A 203 12.89 -5.91 -14.92
N ALA A 204 14.00 -5.17 -14.83
CA ALA A 204 14.51 -4.67 -13.56
C ALA A 204 13.48 -3.74 -12.87
N ALA A 205 12.87 -2.82 -13.61
CA ALA A 205 11.82 -1.97 -13.05
C ALA A 205 10.60 -2.77 -12.59
N ARG A 206 10.18 -3.82 -13.32
CA ARG A 206 9.05 -4.69 -12.93
C ARG A 206 9.34 -5.44 -11.63
N LEU A 207 10.52 -6.04 -11.48
CA LEU A 207 10.92 -6.74 -10.26
C LEU A 207 10.95 -5.80 -9.04
N LEU A 208 11.40 -4.56 -9.20
CA LEU A 208 11.34 -3.56 -8.15
C LEU A 208 9.89 -3.22 -7.75
N ARG A 209 8.97 -3.10 -8.71
CA ARG A 209 7.54 -2.87 -8.41
C ARG A 209 6.91 -4.05 -7.70
N LEU A 210 7.21 -5.28 -8.11
CA LEU A 210 6.76 -6.47 -7.40
C LEU A 210 7.32 -6.48 -5.95
N ALA A 211 8.53 -5.95 -5.75
CA ALA A 211 9.13 -5.74 -4.44
C ALA A 211 8.56 -4.51 -3.68
N GLY A 212 7.50 -3.86 -4.18
CA GLY A 212 6.86 -2.71 -3.54
C GLY A 212 7.58 -1.36 -3.75
N VAL A 213 8.46 -1.26 -4.75
CA VAL A 213 9.23 -0.04 -5.02
C VAL A 213 8.80 0.59 -6.35
N GLY A 214 8.29 1.82 -6.28
CA GLY A 214 7.93 2.62 -7.45
C GLY A 214 9.15 2.95 -8.33
N ALA A 215 9.32 2.18 -9.40
CA ALA A 215 10.46 2.23 -10.29
C ALA A 215 10.08 2.64 -11.73
N GLU A 216 10.86 3.55 -12.31
CA GLU A 216 10.69 4.08 -13.66
C GLU A 216 11.96 3.84 -14.48
N VAL A 217 11.77 3.41 -15.73
CA VAL A 217 12.85 3.30 -16.70
C VAL A 217 13.17 4.68 -17.27
N ARG A 218 14.45 5.03 -17.31
CA ARG A 218 14.93 6.31 -17.85
C ARG A 218 16.06 6.07 -18.84
N LYS A 219 16.17 6.90 -19.87
CA LYS A 219 17.32 6.93 -20.78
C LYS A 219 18.39 7.87 -20.21
N GLU A 220 19.65 7.48 -20.27
CA GLU A 220 20.75 8.39 -19.94
C GLU A 220 20.96 9.38 -21.10
N GLY A 221 20.94 10.67 -20.79
CA GLY A 221 21.07 11.72 -21.81
C GLY A 221 22.42 11.62 -22.53
N GLY A 222 22.41 11.51 -23.86
CA GLY A 222 23.62 11.45 -24.69
C GLY A 222 24.26 10.06 -24.82
N ARG A 223 23.64 9.00 -24.28
CA ARG A 223 24.10 7.61 -24.44
C ARG A 223 22.94 6.70 -24.80
N ASP A 224 23.21 5.61 -25.52
CA ASP A 224 22.23 4.53 -25.76
C ASP A 224 22.18 3.55 -24.58
N GLU A 225 22.07 4.11 -23.37
CA GLU A 225 21.96 3.36 -22.11
C GLU A 225 20.66 3.72 -21.38
N TRP A 226 20.02 2.68 -20.84
CA TRP A 226 18.81 2.77 -20.03
C TRP A 226 19.15 2.43 -18.57
N TYR A 227 18.43 3.02 -17.63
CA TYR A 227 18.63 2.75 -16.21
C TYR A 227 17.32 2.80 -15.41
N VAL A 228 17.37 2.13 -14.26
CA VAL A 228 16.39 2.25 -13.18
C VAL A 228 17.13 2.53 -11.88
N ARG A 229 16.62 3.48 -11.09
CA ARG A 229 17.21 3.91 -9.82
C ARG A 229 16.13 4.03 -8.75
N ALA A 230 16.44 3.61 -7.53
CA ALA A 230 15.62 3.80 -6.34
C ALA A 230 16.48 4.30 -5.18
N THR A 231 16.05 5.39 -4.55
CA THR A 231 16.72 5.98 -3.37
C THR A 231 16.04 5.51 -2.09
N THR A 232 16.62 5.82 -0.93
CA THR A 232 16.17 5.32 0.38
C THR A 232 14.68 5.51 0.64
N ASP A 233 14.09 6.63 0.24
CA ASP A 233 12.65 6.89 0.46
C ASP A 233 11.75 5.97 -0.37
N LYS A 234 12.18 5.63 -1.59
CA LYS A 234 11.48 4.65 -2.43
C LYS A 234 11.71 3.23 -1.93
N LEU A 235 12.94 2.91 -1.52
CA LEU A 235 13.32 1.61 -0.99
C LEU A 235 12.62 1.30 0.34
N ALA A 236 12.38 2.31 1.17
CA ALA A 236 11.63 2.18 2.41
C ALA A 236 10.14 1.86 2.20
N ALA A 237 9.57 2.10 1.01
CA ALA A 237 8.24 1.64 0.65
C ALA A 237 8.21 0.15 0.26
N GLY A 238 9.38 -0.45 0.01
CA GLY A 238 9.49 -1.83 -0.41
C GLY A 238 8.96 -2.83 0.61
N ARG A 239 8.66 -4.03 0.12
CA ARG A 239 8.30 -5.19 0.95
C ARG A 239 9.39 -5.48 1.96
N LYS A 240 9.01 -6.16 3.04
CA LYS A 240 9.88 -6.37 4.20
C LYS A 240 11.19 -7.07 3.82
N GLU A 241 11.14 -8.03 2.89
CA GLU A 241 12.28 -8.79 2.39
C GLU A 241 13.36 -7.87 1.80
N LEU A 242 12.96 -6.89 0.99
CA LEU A 242 13.89 -5.90 0.43
C LEU A 242 14.47 -5.01 1.52
N ARG A 243 13.64 -4.53 2.45
CA ARG A 243 14.08 -3.65 3.54
C ARG A 243 15.03 -4.36 4.50
N ASP A 244 14.77 -5.62 4.80
CA ASP A 244 15.61 -6.45 5.66
C ASP A 244 16.97 -6.72 5.00
N ALA A 245 17.00 -7.03 3.69
CA ALA A 245 18.25 -7.20 2.94
C ALA A 245 19.09 -5.91 2.91
N LEU A 246 18.46 -4.75 2.68
CA LEU A 246 19.14 -3.46 2.72
C LEU A 246 19.63 -3.10 4.13
N ALA A 247 18.84 -3.41 5.16
CA ALA A 247 19.23 -3.19 6.54
C ALA A 247 20.40 -4.10 6.95
N GLU A 248 20.46 -5.34 6.46
CA GLU A 248 21.61 -6.21 6.64
C GLU A 248 22.87 -5.62 6.00
N PHE A 249 22.76 -5.11 4.77
CA PHE A 249 23.86 -4.45 4.08
C PHE A 249 24.42 -3.26 4.88
N VAL A 250 23.54 -2.38 5.37
CA VAL A 250 23.93 -1.24 6.22
C VAL A 250 24.63 -1.71 7.50
N LYS A 251 24.06 -2.70 8.20
CA LYS A 251 24.66 -3.25 9.43
C LYS A 251 26.05 -3.82 9.21
N LYS A 252 26.27 -4.50 8.08
CA LYS A 252 27.60 -5.02 7.72
C LYS A 252 28.60 -3.90 7.44
N ALA A 253 28.19 -2.86 6.73
CA ALA A 253 29.04 -1.71 6.45
C ALA A 253 29.48 -0.97 7.74
N VAL A 254 28.58 -0.85 8.71
CA VAL A 254 28.90 -0.29 10.05
C VAL A 254 29.87 -1.19 10.81
N LYS A 255 29.63 -2.51 10.84
CA LYS A 255 30.52 -3.47 11.51
C LYS A 255 31.95 -3.44 10.94
N SER A 256 32.10 -3.17 9.64
CA SER A 256 33.40 -3.03 8.99
C SER A 256 34.04 -1.65 9.17
N GLY A 257 33.40 -0.71 9.90
CA GLY A 257 33.90 0.64 10.11
C GLY A 257 33.87 1.53 8.87
N TRP A 258 33.10 1.15 7.83
CA TRP A 258 33.05 1.89 6.57
C TRP A 258 31.96 2.96 6.53
N VAL A 259 31.01 2.90 7.47
CA VAL A 259 29.90 3.84 7.59
C VAL A 259 29.78 4.27 9.04
N ASP A 260 29.55 5.57 9.22
CA ASP A 260 29.29 6.21 10.50
C ASP A 260 27.99 5.67 11.13
N ALA A 261 28.03 5.36 12.43
CA ALA A 261 26.93 4.71 13.13
C ALA A 261 25.68 5.61 13.20
N ASP A 262 25.85 6.90 13.44
CA ASP A 262 24.75 7.86 13.59
C ASP A 262 24.01 8.02 12.25
N LYS A 263 24.76 8.05 11.13
CA LYS A 263 24.16 8.06 9.79
C LYS A 263 23.41 6.77 9.48
N ALA A 264 24.01 5.64 9.82
CA ALA A 264 23.40 4.34 9.58
C ALA A 264 22.12 4.15 10.38
N GLU A 265 22.05 4.67 11.61
CA GLU A 265 20.87 4.62 12.47
C GLU A 265 19.65 5.23 11.77
N HIS A 266 19.80 6.41 11.16
CA HIS A 266 18.73 7.07 10.42
C HIS A 266 18.22 6.22 9.24
N TRP A 267 19.11 5.61 8.45
CA TRP A 267 18.71 4.73 7.35
C TRP A 267 18.02 3.44 7.86
N LEU A 268 18.55 2.83 8.91
CA LEU A 268 18.00 1.63 9.52
C LEU A 268 16.61 1.88 10.12
N GLU A 269 16.41 3.03 10.76
CA GLU A 269 15.11 3.41 11.29
C GLU A 269 14.08 3.59 10.17
N LYS A 270 14.46 4.28 9.09
CA LYS A 270 13.60 4.46 7.90
C LYS A 270 13.22 3.11 7.26
N LEU A 271 14.20 2.21 7.09
CA LEU A 271 13.96 0.86 6.56
C LEU A 271 13.10 0.01 7.51
N LYS A 272 13.26 0.14 8.84
CA LYS A 272 12.48 -0.61 9.84
C LYS A 272 11.02 -0.15 9.87
N ARG A 273 10.79 1.17 9.96
CA ARG A 273 9.43 1.76 10.02
C ARG A 273 8.62 1.45 8.75
N GLY A 274 9.29 1.46 7.60
CA GLY A 274 8.69 1.35 6.28
C GLY A 274 7.83 2.55 5.93
N ARG A 275 7.67 2.81 4.63
CA ARG A 275 6.66 3.72 4.11
C ARG A 275 5.35 2.93 3.98
N VAL A 276 4.25 3.42 4.54
CA VAL A 276 2.93 2.89 4.15
C VAL A 276 2.75 3.28 2.69
N SER A 277 2.41 2.33 1.81
CA SER A 277 2.23 2.61 0.38
C SER A 277 1.30 3.81 0.23
N ALA A 278 1.80 4.85 -0.44
CA ALA A 278 1.02 6.01 -0.86
C ALA A 278 0.11 5.70 -2.07
N GLU A 279 0.02 4.42 -2.46
CA GLU A 279 -0.74 3.97 -3.64
C GLU A 279 -2.23 3.79 -3.34
N ASP A 280 -2.64 3.60 -2.08
CA ASP A 280 -4.06 3.50 -1.70
C ASP A 280 -4.66 4.82 -1.21
N TRP A 281 -3.88 5.72 -0.62
CA TRP A 281 -4.32 7.01 -0.07
C TRP A 281 -4.00 8.19 -0.99
N PRO A 282 -4.98 9.05 -1.35
CA PRO A 282 -4.69 10.20 -2.19
C PRO A 282 -3.77 11.19 -1.47
N LYS A 283 -3.07 12.02 -2.25
CA LYS A 283 -2.13 12.99 -1.68
C LYS A 283 -2.87 14.07 -0.87
N TYR A 284 -2.74 14.01 0.45
CA TYR A 284 -3.16 15.09 1.34
C TYR A 284 -2.09 16.18 1.45
N TYR A 285 -2.51 17.44 1.40
CA TYR A 285 -1.76 18.57 1.94
C TYR A 285 -1.86 18.53 3.46
N VAL A 286 -0.71 18.59 4.14
CA VAL A 286 -0.63 18.66 5.58
C VAL A 286 0.34 19.79 5.92
N GLY A 287 -0.15 20.84 6.57
CA GLY A 287 0.63 22.03 6.86
C GLY A 287 0.02 22.87 7.98
N LEU A 288 0.61 24.02 8.27
CA LEU A 288 0.08 24.96 9.26
C LEU A 288 -0.58 26.14 8.56
N ALA A 289 -1.77 26.49 9.01
CA ALA A 289 -2.39 27.76 8.66
C ALA A 289 -1.55 28.93 9.22
N ARG A 290 -1.78 30.14 8.72
CA ARG A 290 -1.17 31.36 9.30
C ARG A 290 -1.49 31.55 10.79
N SER A 291 -2.58 30.94 11.27
CA SER A 291 -2.97 30.90 12.68
C SER A 291 -2.27 29.83 13.52
N GLY A 292 -1.40 29.01 12.93
CA GLY A 292 -0.73 27.87 13.59
C GLY A 292 -1.59 26.62 13.73
N ALA A 293 -2.82 26.62 13.21
CA ALA A 293 -3.68 25.44 13.19
C ALA A 293 -3.23 24.42 12.13
N LEU A 294 -3.28 23.12 12.47
CA LEU A 294 -2.99 22.05 11.50
C LEU A 294 -4.09 22.01 10.43
N MET A 295 -3.67 22.08 9.17
CA MET A 295 -4.52 21.91 8.00
C MET A 295 -4.24 20.57 7.34
N VAL A 296 -5.28 19.73 7.21
CA VAL A 296 -5.23 18.46 6.47
C VAL A 296 -6.27 18.52 5.37
N ILE A 297 -5.84 18.63 4.11
CA ILE A 297 -6.72 18.89 2.97
C ILE A 297 -6.39 17.98 1.78
N PHE A 298 -7.40 17.30 1.26
CA PHE A 298 -7.38 16.70 -0.07
C PHE A 298 -8.08 17.63 -1.07
N GLY A 299 -7.48 17.88 -2.23
CA GLY A 299 -8.05 18.78 -3.25
C GLY A 299 -8.03 18.16 -4.65
N SER A 300 -9.14 18.30 -5.37
CA SER A 300 -9.30 17.78 -6.74
C SER A 300 -10.21 18.68 -7.58
N THR A 301 -9.99 18.70 -8.90
CA THR A 301 -10.91 19.30 -9.88
C THR A 301 -12.03 18.34 -10.29
N SER A 302 -11.91 17.05 -9.97
CA SER A 302 -12.91 16.03 -10.29
C SER A 302 -13.93 15.90 -9.15
N PRO A 303 -15.24 16.10 -9.41
CA PRO A 303 -16.29 15.86 -8.43
C PRO A 303 -16.26 14.42 -7.88
N ASP A 304 -16.09 13.42 -8.75
CA ASP A 304 -16.04 12.01 -8.37
C ASP A 304 -14.89 11.69 -7.40
N SER A 305 -13.76 12.37 -7.55
CA SER A 305 -12.63 12.22 -6.63
C SER A 305 -12.96 12.76 -5.24
N ILE A 306 -13.66 13.90 -5.16
CA ILE A 306 -14.10 14.50 -3.89
C ILE A 306 -15.14 13.61 -3.21
N GLU A 307 -16.10 13.07 -3.96
CA GLU A 307 -17.12 12.17 -3.41
C GLU A 307 -16.50 10.85 -2.93
N ARG A 308 -15.58 10.28 -3.70
CA ARG A 308 -14.88 9.05 -3.33
C ARG A 308 -14.10 9.20 -2.03
N GLU A 309 -13.42 10.33 -1.85
CA GLU A 309 -12.65 10.56 -0.62
C GLU A 309 -13.56 10.82 0.58
N ALA A 310 -14.64 11.59 0.40
CA ALA A 310 -15.65 11.75 1.44
C ALA A 310 -16.26 10.41 1.85
N GLN A 311 -16.56 9.53 0.88
CA GLN A 311 -17.08 8.20 1.16
C GLN A 311 -16.08 7.34 1.93
N ARG A 312 -14.80 7.37 1.56
CA ARG A 312 -13.75 6.64 2.27
C ARG A 312 -13.63 7.07 3.74
N LEU A 313 -13.72 8.36 4.02
CA LEU A 313 -13.73 8.86 5.40
C LEU A 313 -14.99 8.38 6.16
N ARG A 314 -16.15 8.30 5.49
CA ARG A 314 -17.37 7.72 6.07
C ARG A 314 -17.24 6.22 6.35
N ASP A 315 -16.61 5.46 5.46
CA ASP A 315 -16.39 4.02 5.62
C ASP A 315 -15.42 3.73 6.79
N MET A 316 -14.52 4.67 7.10
CA MET A 316 -13.68 4.66 8.32
C MET A 316 -14.46 5.10 9.58
N GLY A 317 -15.70 5.59 9.43
CA GLY A 317 -16.55 6.06 10.52
C GLY A 317 -16.38 7.53 10.90
N LEU A 318 -15.84 8.35 10.00
CA LEU A 318 -15.86 9.80 10.15
C LEU A 318 -17.19 10.40 9.64
N GLU A 319 -17.67 11.46 10.29
CA GLU A 319 -18.95 12.10 10.00
C GLU A 319 -18.70 13.43 9.29
N GLU A 320 -19.37 13.65 8.17
CA GLU A 320 -19.32 14.93 7.46
C GLU A 320 -19.99 16.05 8.30
N GLY A 321 -19.39 17.24 8.31
CA GLY A 321 -19.82 18.37 9.14
C GLY A 321 -19.27 18.34 10.57
N ARG A 322 -18.82 17.18 11.07
CA ARG A 322 -18.23 17.01 12.41
C ARG A 322 -16.75 16.69 12.39
N HIS A 323 -16.35 15.72 11.57
CA HIS A 323 -14.98 15.23 11.46
C HIS A 323 -14.28 15.79 10.21
N PHE A 324 -15.02 16.00 9.13
CA PHE A 324 -14.50 16.61 7.91
C PHE A 324 -15.57 17.45 7.21
N VAL A 325 -15.15 18.35 6.33
CA VAL A 325 -16.03 19.18 5.49
C VAL A 325 -15.65 18.96 4.04
N ARG A 326 -16.64 18.83 3.16
CA ARG A 326 -16.41 18.77 1.71
C ARG A 326 -16.93 20.01 1.01
N LYS A 327 -16.25 20.39 -0.07
CA LYS A 327 -16.70 21.40 -1.02
C LYS A 327 -16.55 20.86 -2.44
N MET A 328 -17.64 20.87 -3.21
CA MET A 328 -17.60 20.44 -4.60
C MET A 328 -16.84 21.42 -5.48
N PRO A 329 -16.15 20.96 -6.53
CA PRO A 329 -15.55 21.83 -7.53
C PRO A 329 -16.65 22.56 -8.33
N GLU A 330 -16.44 23.85 -8.61
CA GLU A 330 -17.35 24.69 -9.40
C GLU A 330 -16.55 25.41 -10.48
N SER A 331 -17.00 25.32 -11.74
CA SER A 331 -16.50 26.11 -12.88
C SER A 331 -14.99 26.36 -12.90
N GLY A 332 -14.19 25.28 -12.98
CA GLY A 332 -12.74 25.35 -13.06
C GLY A 332 -12.00 25.56 -11.72
N LYS A 333 -12.71 25.73 -10.60
CA LYS A 333 -12.12 25.78 -9.26
C LYS A 333 -12.03 24.38 -8.64
N LYS A 334 -10.94 24.13 -7.91
CA LYS A 334 -10.75 22.88 -7.16
C LYS A 334 -11.77 22.77 -6.03
N GLY A 335 -12.42 21.61 -5.93
CA GLY A 335 -13.11 21.18 -4.73
C GLY A 335 -12.11 20.64 -3.72
N TYR A 336 -12.57 20.40 -2.49
CA TYR A 336 -11.71 19.86 -1.43
C TYR A 336 -12.50 19.06 -0.39
N VAL A 337 -11.77 18.19 0.31
CA VAL A 337 -12.16 17.56 1.57
C VAL A 337 -11.16 18.04 2.62
N SER A 338 -11.65 18.75 3.64
CA SER A 338 -10.85 19.25 4.74
C SER A 338 -11.16 18.45 6.00
N ILE A 339 -10.13 17.87 6.60
CA ILE A 339 -10.25 17.12 7.84
C ILE A 339 -10.02 18.09 9.00
N LEU A 340 -10.99 18.13 9.90
CA LEU A 340 -10.97 19.01 11.06
C LEU A 340 -10.06 18.42 12.15
N LYS A 341 -9.62 19.25 13.10
CA LYS A 341 -8.83 18.80 14.26
C LYS A 341 -9.52 17.63 14.97
N GLU A 342 -10.82 17.76 15.21
CA GLU A 342 -11.67 16.75 15.83
C GLU A 342 -11.75 15.47 14.99
N GLY A 343 -11.72 15.58 13.67
CA GLY A 343 -11.70 14.42 12.78
C GLY A 343 -10.41 13.63 12.85
N LEU A 344 -9.25 14.31 12.88
CA LEU A 344 -7.97 13.63 13.06
C LEU A 344 -7.84 13.02 14.46
N ALA A 345 -8.31 13.72 15.50
CA ALA A 345 -8.34 13.18 16.86
C ALA A 345 -9.26 11.96 16.98
N TYR A 346 -10.43 11.96 16.31
CA TYR A 346 -11.34 10.82 16.33
C TYR A 346 -10.81 9.64 15.49
N ALA A 347 -10.17 9.90 14.35
CA ALA A 347 -9.45 8.85 13.63
C ALA A 347 -8.33 8.23 14.48
N ALA A 348 -7.60 9.05 15.25
CA ALA A 348 -6.61 8.59 16.21
C ALA A 348 -7.23 7.73 17.32
N TRP A 349 -8.41 8.11 17.84
CA TRP A 349 -9.17 7.30 18.77
C TRP A 349 -9.58 5.95 18.18
N LEU A 350 -10.17 5.95 16.98
CA LEU A 350 -10.58 4.75 16.26
C LEU A 350 -9.41 3.80 15.97
N SER A 351 -8.19 4.32 15.78
CA SER A 351 -7.01 3.47 15.59
C SER A 351 -6.67 2.58 16.80
N VAL A 352 -7.11 2.99 18.00
CA VAL A 352 -6.88 2.25 19.26
C VAL A 352 -8.13 1.51 19.70
N HIS A 353 -9.28 2.17 19.65
CA HIS A 353 -10.54 1.73 20.25
C HIS A 353 -11.61 1.31 19.24
N GLY A 354 -11.40 1.52 17.94
CA GLY A 354 -12.31 1.03 16.90
C GLY A 354 -12.30 -0.49 16.79
N GLU A 355 -13.26 -1.04 16.06
CA GLU A 355 -13.41 -2.48 15.86
C GLU A 355 -13.17 -2.90 14.40
N GLY A 356 -12.65 -4.11 14.21
CA GLY A 356 -12.47 -4.73 12.90
C GLY A 356 -11.74 -3.86 11.87
N GLU A 357 -12.36 -3.74 10.70
CA GLU A 357 -11.79 -3.01 9.55
C GLU A 357 -11.68 -1.51 9.80
N GLN A 358 -12.59 -0.93 10.58
CA GLN A 358 -12.59 0.48 10.92
C GLN A 358 -11.30 0.88 11.65
N ARG A 359 -10.87 0.06 12.62
CA ARG A 359 -9.62 0.28 13.36
C ARG A 359 -8.41 0.24 12.43
N ARG A 360 -8.39 -0.72 11.50
CA ARG A 360 -7.30 -0.88 10.53
C ARG A 360 -7.17 0.34 9.64
N LEU A 361 -8.28 0.77 9.03
CA LEU A 361 -8.34 1.94 8.16
C LEU A 361 -7.93 3.22 8.90
N ALA A 362 -8.41 3.41 10.13
CA ALA A 362 -8.07 4.57 10.95
C ALA A 362 -6.59 4.60 11.36
N ALA A 363 -6.02 3.44 11.71
CA ALA A 363 -4.60 3.33 12.04
C ALA A 363 -3.70 3.63 10.82
N GLU A 364 -4.06 3.12 9.64
CA GLU A 364 -3.35 3.38 8.39
C GLU A 364 -3.42 4.87 8.02
N PHE A 365 -4.61 5.47 8.10
CA PHE A 365 -4.84 6.88 7.79
C PHE A 365 -4.05 7.81 8.73
N VAL A 366 -4.09 7.59 10.04
CA VAL A 366 -3.35 8.39 11.02
C VAL A 366 -1.85 8.29 10.79
N LYS A 367 -1.34 7.08 10.51
CA LYS A 367 0.06 6.87 10.17
C LYS A 367 0.44 7.64 8.90
N TYR A 368 -0.42 7.64 7.89
CA TYR A 368 -0.22 8.39 6.65
C TYR A 368 -0.18 9.92 6.89
N ILE A 369 -1.11 10.48 7.67
CA ILE A 369 -1.13 11.93 7.96
C ILE A 369 0.09 12.36 8.77
N LEU A 370 0.51 11.59 9.78
CA LEU A 370 1.74 11.88 10.53
C LEU A 370 2.98 11.83 9.63
N GLN A 371 3.02 10.90 8.68
CA GLN A 371 4.08 10.85 7.69
C GLN A 371 4.09 12.11 6.81
N ARG A 372 2.93 12.56 6.32
CA ARG A 372 2.82 13.79 5.51
C ARG A 372 3.18 15.04 6.30
N ALA A 373 2.82 15.10 7.59
CA ALA A 373 3.21 16.18 8.50
C ALA A 373 4.73 16.24 8.68
N TRP A 374 5.37 15.07 8.83
CA TRP A 374 6.83 14.97 8.90
C TRP A 374 7.53 15.39 7.61
N GLU A 375 6.97 15.03 6.45
CA GLU A 375 7.48 15.46 5.14
C GLU A 375 7.37 16.99 4.95
N GLU A 376 6.42 17.67 5.61
CA GLU A 376 6.26 19.12 5.55
C GLU A 376 7.21 19.86 6.50
N GLY A 377 7.47 19.31 7.70
CA GLY A 377 8.42 19.90 8.65
C GLY A 377 8.17 19.51 10.10
N GLU A 378 9.17 19.74 10.95
CA GLU A 378 9.14 19.32 12.37
C GLU A 378 7.98 19.95 13.15
N ASP A 379 7.72 21.24 12.95
CA ASP A 379 6.63 21.93 13.66
C ASP A 379 5.24 21.40 13.26
N VAL A 380 5.06 21.06 11.98
CA VAL A 380 3.82 20.47 11.45
C VAL A 380 3.63 19.07 12.04
N TYR A 381 4.71 18.27 12.08
CA TYR A 381 4.72 16.96 12.72
C TYR A 381 4.35 17.03 14.19
N ARG A 382 4.99 17.93 14.96
CA ARG A 382 4.73 18.10 16.39
C ARG A 382 3.26 18.43 16.65
N LYS A 383 2.66 19.30 15.83
CA LYS A 383 1.24 19.66 15.95
C LYS A 383 0.31 18.50 15.60
N ALA A 384 0.61 17.75 14.55
CA ALA A 384 -0.17 16.57 14.18
C ALA A 384 -0.04 15.46 15.24
N GLU A 385 1.16 15.26 15.79
CA GLU A 385 1.41 14.28 16.83
C GLU A 385 0.67 14.60 18.13
N GLU A 386 0.64 15.88 18.54
CA GLU A 386 -0.14 16.36 19.68
C GLU A 386 -1.63 15.97 19.55
N ILE A 387 -2.24 16.26 18.40
CA ILE A 387 -3.64 15.92 18.12
C ILE A 387 -3.87 14.40 18.14
N VAL A 388 -2.95 13.64 17.58
CA VAL A 388 -3.04 12.17 17.57
C VAL A 388 -2.89 11.58 18.97
N LYS A 389 -1.94 12.08 19.76
CA LYS A 389 -1.75 11.66 21.16
C LYS A 389 -2.98 11.98 22.00
N GLU A 390 -3.52 13.19 21.87
CA GLU A 390 -4.78 13.60 22.51
C GLU A 390 -5.92 12.66 22.11
N GLY A 391 -6.10 12.41 20.81
CA GLY A 391 -7.15 11.53 20.29
C GLY A 391 -7.04 10.09 20.80
N LYS A 392 -5.83 9.51 20.83
CA LYS A 392 -5.60 8.16 21.38
C LYS A 392 -5.84 8.08 22.88
N ALA A 393 -5.55 9.16 23.61
CA ALA A 393 -5.70 9.23 25.05
C ALA A 393 -7.15 9.47 25.51
N ARG A 394 -8.07 9.82 24.59
CA ARG A 394 -9.50 9.94 24.88
C ARG A 394 -10.12 8.56 25.17
N GLY A 395 -9.82 7.99 26.33
CA GLY A 395 -10.51 6.79 26.81
C GLY A 395 -11.97 7.10 27.12
N TYR A 396 -12.85 6.11 26.99
CA TYR A 396 -14.10 6.15 27.74
C TYR A 396 -13.68 6.08 29.23
N LEU A 397 -13.92 7.14 30.00
CA LEU A 397 -13.94 6.99 31.45
C LEU A 397 -15.36 6.53 31.77
N LYS A 398 -15.54 5.25 32.12
CA LYS A 398 -16.74 4.88 32.88
C LYS A 398 -16.58 5.58 34.22
N LEU A 399 -17.51 6.49 34.50
CA LEU A 399 -17.63 7.11 35.81
C LEU A 399 -17.89 6.03 36.87
N GLU A 400 -18.65 5.00 36.51
CA GLU A 400 -18.92 3.84 37.35
C GLU A 400 -17.63 3.07 37.70
N GLY A 401 -17.34 2.97 39.00
CA GLY A 401 -16.15 2.29 39.54
C GLY A 401 -14.92 3.18 39.74
N PHE A 402 -15.02 4.48 39.49
CA PHE A 402 -13.94 5.43 39.81
C PHE A 402 -13.79 5.60 41.34
N GLU A 403 -12.56 5.46 41.85
CA GLU A 403 -12.19 5.76 43.23
C GLU A 403 -11.04 6.76 43.24
N GLY A 404 -11.23 7.90 43.89
CA GLY A 404 -10.25 8.99 43.96
C GLY A 404 -10.14 9.55 45.37
N ARG A 405 -9.00 10.16 45.68
CA ARG A 405 -8.77 10.87 46.95
C ARG A 405 -8.65 12.36 46.68
N VAL A 406 -9.35 13.17 47.45
CA VAL A 406 -9.35 14.63 47.31
C VAL A 406 -9.10 15.25 48.67
N GLU A 407 -8.18 16.22 48.73
CA GLU A 407 -7.97 17.02 49.93
C GLU A 407 -8.93 18.22 49.94
N ALA A 408 -9.79 18.30 50.95
CA ALA A 408 -10.70 19.43 51.19
C ALA A 408 -10.62 19.82 52.66
N GLU A 409 -10.56 21.12 52.95
CA GLU A 409 -10.47 21.63 54.33
C GLU A 409 -9.31 21.03 55.16
N GLY A 410 -8.21 20.64 54.51
CA GLY A 410 -7.04 20.03 55.15
C GLY A 410 -7.22 18.56 55.58
N ARG A 411 -8.24 17.88 55.04
CA ARG A 411 -8.50 16.44 55.25
C ARG A 411 -8.64 15.73 53.91
N GLU A 412 -8.14 14.49 53.85
CA GLU A 412 -8.24 13.64 52.66
C GLU A 412 -9.56 12.86 52.71
N HIS A 413 -10.39 13.03 51.68
CA HIS A 413 -11.68 12.38 51.50
C HIS A 413 -11.59 11.33 50.39
N VAL A 414 -12.21 10.16 50.59
CA VAL A 414 -12.29 9.12 49.55
C VAL A 414 -13.61 9.24 48.81
N VAL A 415 -13.54 9.43 47.50
CA VAL A 415 -14.69 9.57 46.60
C VAL A 415 -14.81 8.31 45.75
N LYS A 416 -15.94 7.61 45.83
CA LYS A 416 -16.28 6.44 45.02
C LYS A 416 -17.50 6.73 44.15
N VAL A 417 -17.35 6.68 42.84
CA VAL A 417 -18.46 6.91 41.91
C VAL A 417 -19.15 5.58 41.61
N LEU A 418 -20.43 5.50 42.00
CA LEU A 418 -21.23 4.28 41.94
C LEU A 418 -21.92 4.09 40.58
N GLY A 419 -22.10 5.16 39.82
CA GLY A 419 -22.77 5.11 38.51
C GLY A 419 -23.11 6.51 38.02
N GLY A 420 -23.39 6.63 36.72
CA GLY A 420 -23.79 7.90 36.14
C GLY A 420 -24.22 7.80 34.69
N TRP A 421 -24.99 8.78 34.24
CA TRP A 421 -25.48 8.89 32.87
C TRP A 421 -25.44 10.35 32.40
N ALA A 422 -25.48 10.53 31.09
CA ALA A 422 -25.54 11.82 30.45
C ALA A 422 -26.86 11.96 29.70
N GLU A 423 -27.53 13.11 29.84
CA GLU A 423 -28.76 13.44 29.12
C GLU A 423 -28.66 14.81 28.47
N PHE A 424 -29.36 14.97 27.34
CA PHE A 424 -29.56 16.28 26.72
C PHE A 424 -30.90 16.85 27.17
N ASP A 425 -30.90 18.14 27.54
CA ASP A 425 -32.08 18.85 28.01
C ASP A 425 -32.19 20.22 27.33
N VAL A 426 -33.33 20.91 27.49
CA VAL A 426 -33.57 22.24 26.94
C VAL A 426 -33.93 23.18 28.08
N SER A 427 -33.14 24.25 28.23
CA SER A 427 -33.44 25.32 29.20
C SER A 427 -34.77 26.02 28.87
N ARG A 428 -35.33 26.75 29.85
CA ARG A 428 -36.55 27.56 29.65
C ARG A 428 -36.44 28.57 28.50
N ASP A 429 -35.22 28.99 28.15
CA ASP A 429 -34.94 29.90 27.03
C ASP A 429 -34.72 29.18 25.69
N GLY A 430 -35.01 27.87 25.60
CA GLY A 430 -34.82 27.07 24.39
C GLY A 430 -33.38 26.64 24.10
N LYS A 431 -32.41 26.92 24.98
CA LYS A 431 -31.00 26.53 24.79
C LYS A 431 -30.78 25.07 25.13
N LYS A 432 -30.09 24.32 24.26
CA LYS A 432 -29.64 22.94 24.52
C LYS A 432 -28.63 22.91 25.68
N LEU A 433 -28.86 22.00 26.62
CA LEU A 433 -28.02 21.72 27.79
C LEU A 433 -27.53 20.27 27.71
N LEU A 434 -26.33 20.01 28.23
CA LEU A 434 -25.84 18.67 28.54
C LEU A 434 -25.83 18.51 30.06
N ARG A 435 -26.59 17.58 30.60
CA ARG A 435 -26.56 17.25 32.03
C ARG A 435 -25.83 15.93 32.23
N LEU A 436 -24.80 15.95 33.08
CA LEU A 436 -24.15 14.74 33.59
C LEU A 436 -24.70 14.50 34.98
N ARG A 437 -25.33 13.36 35.20
CA ARG A 437 -25.76 12.91 36.52
C ARG A 437 -24.92 11.73 36.95
N PHE A 438 -24.44 11.75 38.18
CA PHE A 438 -23.74 10.62 38.75
C PHE A 438 -23.97 10.54 40.26
N THR A 439 -23.94 9.31 40.77
CA THR A 439 -24.01 9.03 42.20
C THR A 439 -22.59 8.76 42.68
N ALA A 440 -22.17 9.47 43.72
CA ALA A 440 -20.89 9.21 44.37
C ALA A 440 -21.07 9.07 45.88
N GLU A 441 -20.22 8.26 46.48
CA GLU A 441 -20.07 8.09 47.91
C GLU A 441 -18.81 8.82 48.35
N VAL A 442 -18.94 9.77 49.27
CA VAL A 442 -17.82 10.47 49.90
C VAL A 442 -17.87 10.14 51.39
N ASP A 443 -16.83 9.47 51.90
CA ASP A 443 -16.72 9.03 53.29
C ASP A 443 -17.99 8.31 53.84
N GLY A 444 -18.58 7.44 53.02
CA GLY A 444 -19.78 6.67 53.38
C GLY A 444 -21.12 7.38 53.14
N VAL A 445 -21.10 8.64 52.72
CA VAL A 445 -22.33 9.40 52.39
C VAL A 445 -22.56 9.38 50.88
N LYS A 446 -23.69 8.80 50.46
CA LYS A 446 -24.11 8.77 49.06
C LYS A 446 -24.85 10.05 48.70
N SER A 447 -24.42 10.70 47.63
CA SER A 447 -25.05 11.90 47.08
C SER A 447 -25.21 11.80 45.58
N GLU A 448 -26.27 12.42 45.06
CA GLU A 448 -26.46 12.58 43.62
C GLU A 448 -25.92 13.95 43.19
N TYR A 449 -25.08 13.93 42.17
CA TYR A 449 -24.45 15.10 41.61
C TYR A 449 -24.97 15.30 40.19
N THR A 450 -25.40 16.52 39.89
CA THR A 450 -25.78 16.92 38.54
C THR A 450 -24.89 18.08 38.10
N ILE A 451 -24.13 17.86 37.03
CA ILE A 451 -23.36 18.92 36.36
C ILE A 451 -24.08 19.28 35.07
N THR A 452 -24.48 20.53 34.93
CA THR A 452 -25.17 21.03 33.75
C THR A 452 -24.25 21.94 32.95
N TYR A 453 -23.99 21.58 31.70
CA TYR A 453 -23.26 22.38 30.74
C TYR A 453 -24.21 23.08 29.78
N GLY A 454 -24.07 24.39 29.66
CA GLY A 454 -24.75 25.22 28.67
C GLY A 454 -23.76 25.86 27.70
N ARG A 455 -24.16 26.00 26.43
CA ARG A 455 -23.38 26.74 25.44
C ARG A 455 -23.77 28.22 25.45
N TYR A 456 -22.84 29.08 25.85
CA TYR A 456 -23.04 30.53 25.84
C TYR A 456 -22.60 31.13 24.50
N GLY A 457 -23.58 31.35 23.61
CA GLY A 457 -23.36 31.77 22.22
C GLY A 457 -22.56 33.06 22.04
N LYS A 458 -22.68 34.04 22.97
CA LYS A 458 -21.93 35.31 22.89
C LYS A 458 -20.43 35.17 23.17
N LEU A 459 -20.01 34.11 23.87
CA LEU A 459 -18.61 33.90 24.28
C LEU A 459 -17.99 32.65 23.63
N ASN A 460 -18.77 31.92 22.81
CA ASN A 460 -18.42 30.60 22.28
C ASN A 460 -17.82 29.65 23.33
N ALA A 461 -18.32 29.73 24.57
CA ALA A 461 -17.82 28.99 25.72
C ALA A 461 -18.84 27.95 26.19
N ALA A 462 -18.35 26.79 26.64
CA ALA A 462 -19.12 25.84 27.42
C ALA A 462 -18.96 26.19 28.91
N VAL A 463 -20.05 26.55 29.57
CA VAL A 463 -20.06 26.90 31.00
C VAL A 463 -20.81 25.81 31.75
N GLY A 464 -20.19 25.25 32.77
CA GLY A 464 -20.75 24.21 33.63
C GLY A 464 -21.14 24.75 35.00
N PHE A 465 -22.30 24.33 35.52
CA PHE A 465 -22.70 24.51 36.91
C PHE A 465 -22.89 23.13 37.54
N ALA A 466 -22.32 22.92 38.73
CA ALA A 466 -22.48 21.70 39.49
C ALA A 466 -23.45 21.94 40.65
N TYR A 467 -24.41 21.04 40.82
CA TYR A 467 -25.33 20.99 41.94
C TYR A 467 -25.25 19.61 42.60
N ALA A 468 -25.24 19.59 43.94
CA ALA A 468 -25.25 18.37 44.73
C ALA A 468 -26.49 18.38 45.63
N SER A 469 -27.20 17.26 45.70
CA SER A 469 -28.27 17.03 46.67
C SER A 469 -28.01 15.75 47.46
N VAL A 470 -28.26 15.83 48.76
CA VAL A 470 -28.08 14.72 49.71
C VAL A 470 -29.45 14.21 50.13
N ASP A 471 -29.72 12.93 49.91
CA ASP A 471 -30.90 12.24 50.46
C ASP A 471 -30.52 11.59 51.80
N ALA A 472 -30.49 12.38 52.87
CA ALA A 472 -30.32 11.90 54.24
C ALA A 472 -31.53 12.31 55.11
N PRO A 473 -32.07 11.43 55.97
CA PRO A 473 -33.10 11.81 56.94
C PRO A 473 -32.48 12.78 57.95
N GLY A 474 -32.71 14.08 57.74
CA GLY A 474 -32.16 15.14 58.61
C GLY A 474 -31.72 16.41 57.87
N GLY A 475 -31.59 16.39 56.54
CA GLY A 475 -31.45 17.61 55.72
C GLY A 475 -30.36 18.58 56.18
N ARG A 476 -29.12 18.10 56.35
CA ARG A 476 -27.91 18.94 56.34
C ARG A 476 -26.80 18.22 55.62
#